data_AF-A0A0G9MTT5-F1
#
_entry.id   AF-A0A0G9MTT5-F1
#
_cell.length_a   1.000
_cell.length_b   1.000
_cell.length_c   1.000
_cell.angle_alpha   90.00
_cell.angle_beta   90.00
_cell.angle_gamma   90.00
#
_symmetry.space_group_name_H-M   'P 1'
#
loop_
_entity.id
_entity.type
_entity.pdbx_description
1 polymer ?
#
loop_
_entity_poly.entity_id
_entity_poly.type
_entity_poly.pdbx_seq_one_letter_code
_entity_poly.pdbx_strand_id
1 'polypeptide(L)' 'MSNLDDEILKELQMLRKLKMMELTEAGFPQSKMAEALGVSARTVRRLMANPKKGKDNGQQEG' A
#
# COMPACT_ATOMS: atom_id res chain seq x y z
N MET A 1 -9.17 -19.23 -9.47
CA MET A 1 -9.25 -18.45 -8.21
C MET A 1 -10.51 -17.61 -8.29
N SER A 2 -11.26 -17.50 -7.20
CA SER A 2 -12.56 -16.83 -7.22
C SER A 2 -12.37 -15.31 -7.16
N ASN A 3 -13.28 -14.52 -7.76
CA ASN A 3 -13.23 -13.05 -7.69
C ASN A 3 -13.23 -12.51 -6.24
N LEU A 4 -13.74 -13.29 -5.29
CA LEU A 4 -13.81 -12.93 -3.88
C LEU A 4 -12.44 -12.90 -3.21
N ASP A 5 -11.54 -13.82 -3.56
CA ASP A 5 -10.19 -13.89 -2.96
C ASP A 5 -9.38 -12.63 -3.32
N ASP A 6 -9.54 -12.15 -4.56
CA ASP A 6 -8.89 -10.95 -5.06
C ASP A 6 -9.46 -9.68 -4.42
N GLU A 7 -10.77 -9.63 -4.19
CA GLU A 7 -11.44 -8.52 -3.49
C GLU A 7 -10.99 -8.42 -2.03
N ILE A 8 -10.99 -9.54 -1.30
CA ILE A 8 -10.49 -9.60 0.08
C ILE A 8 -9.03 -9.16 0.14
N LEU A 9 -8.20 -9.63 -0.79
CA LEU A 9 -6.79 -9.24 -0.83
C LEU A 9 -6.62 -7.73 -1.04
N LYS A 10 -7.46 -7.12 -1.89
CA LYS A 10 -7.44 -5.68 -2.15
C LYS A 10 -7.87 -4.87 -0.94
N GLU A 11 -8.91 -5.30 -0.22
CA GLU A 11 -9.35 -4.67 1.03
C GLU A 11 -8.26 -4.74 2.10
N LEU A 12 -7.64 -5.91 2.29
CA LEU A 12 -6.53 -6.08 3.23
C LEU A 12 -5.32 -5.20 2.87
N GLN A 13 -5.04 -5.00 1.57
CA GLN A 13 -3.99 -4.08 1.12
C GLN A 13 -4.34 -2.63 1.44
N MET A 14 -5.61 -2.23 1.28
CA MET A 14 -6.07 -0.87 1.61
C MET A 14 -6.00 -0.60 3.11
N LEU A 15 -6.49 -1.50 3.95
CA LEU A 15 -6.41 -1.39 5.42
C LEU A 15 -4.97 -1.26 5.90
N ARG A 16 -4.05 -2.06 5.32
CA ARG A 16 -2.62 -1.98 5.63
C ARG A 16 -2.03 -0.60 5.31
N LYS A 17 -2.43 -0.01 4.19
CA LYS A 17 -1.97 1.32 3.78
C LYS A 17 -2.49 2.40 4.72
N LEU A 18 -3.76 2.32 5.13
CA LEU A 18 -4.36 3.24 6.09
C LEU A 18 -3.62 3.18 7.44
N LYS A 19 -3.37 1.97 7.95
CA LYS A 19 -2.64 1.82 9.22
C LYS A 19 -1.20 2.34 9.14
N MET A 20 -0.54 2.14 8.00
CA MET A 20 0.80 2.67 7.75
C MET A 20 0.82 4.21 7.79
N MET A 21 -0.20 4.86 7.21
CA MET A 21 -0.35 6.33 7.24
C MET A 21 -0.53 6.83 8.67
N GLU A 22 -1.42 6.21 9.45
CA GLU A 22 -1.64 6.52 10.86
C GLU A 22 -0.35 6.41 11.69
N LEU A 23 0.41 5.32 11.52
CA LEU A 23 1.70 5.14 12.20
C LEU A 23 2.73 6.19 11.76
N THR A 24 2.72 6.58 10.50
CA THR A 24 3.63 7.62 9.98
C THR A 24 3.30 8.98 10.60
N GLU A 25 2.02 9.34 10.67
CA GLU A 25 1.53 10.57 11.31
C GLU A 25 1.83 10.60 12.82
N ALA A 26 1.79 9.44 13.48
CA ALA A 26 2.20 9.27 14.87
C ALA A 26 3.73 9.31 15.10
N GLY A 27 4.54 9.50 14.05
CA GLY A 27 6.01 9.54 14.15
C GLY A 27 6.66 8.18 14.37
N PHE A 28 5.96 7.08 14.06
CA PHE A 28 6.48 5.73 14.26
C PHE A 28 7.68 5.47 13.32
N PRO A 29 8.83 4.99 13.84
CA PRO A 29 10.01 4.77 13.00
C PRO A 29 9.75 3.75 11.87
N GLN A 30 10.19 4.07 10.66
CA GLN A 30 10.07 3.17 9.51
C GLN A 30 10.68 1.78 9.77
N SER A 31 11.77 1.73 10.54
CA SER A 31 12.44 0.48 10.94
C SER A 31 11.57 -0.45 11.78
N LYS A 32 10.59 0.07 12.53
CA LYS A 32 9.66 -0.70 13.38
C LYS A 32 8.34 -1.01 12.67
N MET A 33 8.10 -0.42 11.52
CA MET A 33 6.81 -0.48 10.83
C MET A 33 6.54 -1.85 10.19
N ALA A 34 7.59 -2.59 9.82
CA ALA A 34 7.48 -3.94 9.27
C ALA A 34 6.83 -4.91 10.27
N GLU A 35 7.30 -4.87 11.52
CA GLU A 35 6.78 -5.67 12.63
C GLU A 35 5.34 -5.27 12.95
N ALA A 36 5.07 -3.97 13.10
CA ALA A 36 3.74 -3.45 13.43
C ALA A 36 2.66 -3.80 12.38
N LEU A 37 3.05 -3.92 11.11
CA LEU A 37 2.13 -4.24 10.01
C LEU A 37 2.15 -5.72 9.61
N GLY A 38 2.97 -6.55 10.26
CA GLY A 38 3.12 -7.97 9.92
C GLY A 38 3.59 -8.20 8.48
N VAL A 39 4.48 -7.36 7.95
CA VAL A 39 4.99 -7.46 6.58
C VAL A 39 6.50 -7.32 6.49
N SER A 40 7.07 -7.70 5.34
CA SER A 40 8.49 -7.49 5.09
C SER A 40 8.86 -6.00 4.99
N ALA A 41 10.11 -5.66 5.34
CA ALA A 41 10.66 -4.33 5.15
C ALA A 41 10.60 -3.86 3.67
N ARG A 42 10.73 -4.80 2.71
CA ARG A 42 10.55 -4.53 1.28
C ARG A 42 9.14 -4.03 0.97
N THR A 43 8.12 -4.63 1.58
CA THR A 43 6.72 -4.23 1.43
C THR A 43 6.49 -2.83 2.00
N VAL A 44 7.02 -2.53 3.18
CA VAL A 44 6.96 -1.17 3.78
C VAL A 44 7.57 -0.15 2.83
N ARG A 45 8.78 -0.41 2.31
CA ARG A 45 9.44 0.50 1.36
C ARG A 45 8.61 0.74 0.11
N ARG A 46 7.97 -0.31 -0.44
CA ARG A 46 7.07 -0.19 -1.61
C ARG A 46 5.83 0.63 -1.29
N LEU A 47 5.23 0.47 -0.11
CA LEU A 47 4.05 1.21 0.31
C LEU A 47 4.36 2.69 0.60
N MET A 48 5.55 2.95 1.17
CA MET A 48 6.08 4.29 1.46
C MET A 48 6.52 5.05 0.21
N ALA A 49 6.98 4.35 -0.84
CA ALA A 49 7.30 4.96 -2.11
C ALA A 49 6.01 5.51 -2.75
N ASN A 50 5.83 6.83 -2.64
CA ASN A 50 4.62 7.57 -3.00
C ASN A 50 4.14 7.24 -4.45
N PRO A 51 2.83 7.15 -4.71
CA PRO A 51 2.28 6.94 -6.04
C PRO A 51 2.09 8.29 -6.75
N LYS A 52 3.07 8.75 -7.51
CA LYS A 52 2.84 9.75 -8.57
C LYS A 52 3.62 9.39 -9.84
N LYS A 53 3.08 8.45 -10.64
CA LYS A 53 2.81 8.55 -12.10
C LYS A 53 2.60 7.18 -12.77
N GLY A 54 1.48 7.06 -13.50
CA GLY A 54 1.23 6.11 -14.61
C GLY A 54 0.52 4.81 -14.19
N LYS A 55 -0.70 4.50 -14.63
CA LYS A 55 -1.39 4.84 -15.88
C LYS A 55 -2.80 5.39 -15.61
N ASP A 56 -2.94 6.67 -15.90
CA ASP A 56 -4.19 7.20 -16.44
C ASP A 56 -4.21 6.74 -17.91
N ASN A 57 -5.24 5.98 -18.33
CA ASN A 57 -5.44 5.69 -19.75
C ASN A 57 -5.98 6.97 -20.40
N GLY A 58 -5.08 7.92 -20.63
CA GLY A 58 -5.34 9.02 -21.55
C GLY A 58 -5.54 8.43 -22.93
N GLN A 59 -6.76 8.53 -23.44
CA GLN A 59 -7.08 8.45 -24.85
C GLN A 59 -6.08 9.29 -25.64
N GLN A 60 -5.26 8.65 -26.47
CA GLN A 60 -4.68 9.28 -27.64
C GLN A 60 -5.68 9.04 -28.77
N GLU A 61 -6.59 9.98 -28.97
CA GLU A 61 -7.23 10.16 -30.27
C GLU A 61 -6.35 11.12 -31.06
N GLY A 62 -5.73 10.58 -32.11
CA GLY A 62 -5.26 11.35 -33.26
C GLY A 62 -6.24 11.20 -34.41
#